data_AF-A0A7Y3E099-F1
#
_entry.id   AF-A0A7Y3E099-F1
#
_cell.length_a   1.000
_cell.length_b   1.000
_cell.length_c   1.000
_cell.angle_alpha   90.00
_cell.angle_beta   90.00
_cell.angle_gamma   90.00
#
_symmetry.space_group_name_H-M   'P 1'
#
loop_
_entity.id
_entity.type
_entity.pdbx_description
1 polymer ?
#
loop_
_entity_poly.entity_id
_entity_poly.type
_entity_poly.pdbx_seq_one_letter_code
_entity_poly.pdbx_strand_id
1 'polypeptide(L)' 'MEPKKNHKSDVSRNSSIYFAVGLALMLIVTNMAINYKTYDKSDIALDQLNLDDDLEEEIPITEQLVQPPPPPPPPPAAPE' A
#
# COMPACT_ATOMS: atom_id res chain seq x y z
N MET A 1 40.46 43.50 -30.44
CA MET A 1 41.08 42.17 -30.31
C MET A 1 40.35 41.24 -31.25
N GLU A 2 41.05 40.63 -32.21
CA GLU A 2 40.42 39.62 -33.06
C GLU A 2 40.24 38.32 -32.28
N PRO A 3 39.09 37.66 -32.36
CA PRO A 3 38.84 36.41 -31.63
C PRO A 3 39.73 35.30 -32.20
N LYS A 4 40.71 34.87 -31.41
CA LYS A 4 41.70 33.82 -31.76
C LYS A 4 41.10 32.40 -31.79
N LYS A 5 39.90 32.19 -31.26
CA LYS A 5 39.20 30.90 -31.23
C LYS A 5 38.19 30.80 -32.37
N ASN A 6 38.28 29.69 -33.13
CA ASN A 6 37.34 29.40 -34.20
C ASN A 6 35.96 29.00 -33.62
N HIS A 7 34.95 29.84 -33.83
CA HIS A 7 33.58 29.64 -33.35
C HIS A 7 32.94 28.31 -33.81
N LYS A 8 33.42 27.68 -34.89
CA LYS A 8 32.94 26.36 -35.33
C LYS A 8 33.34 25.23 -34.40
N SER A 9 34.40 25.39 -33.60
CA SER A 9 34.93 24.33 -32.73
C SER A 9 34.46 24.47 -31.28
N ASP A 10 33.57 25.42 -30.98
CA ASP A 10 33.12 25.66 -29.62
C ASP A 10 31.99 24.69 -29.23
N VAL A 11 32.37 23.60 -28.56
CA VAL A 11 31.46 22.55 -28.09
C VAL A 11 30.55 23.05 -26.96
N SER A 12 30.92 24.15 -26.28
CA SER A 12 30.14 24.70 -25.17
C SER A 12 28.80 25.29 -25.60
N ARG A 13 28.66 25.65 -26.89
CA ARG A 13 27.44 26.27 -27.45
C ARG A 13 26.19 25.42 -27.24
N ASN A 14 26.32 24.09 -27.24
CA ASN A 14 25.20 23.16 -27.09
C ASN A 14 25.24 22.41 -25.74
N SER A 15 26.06 22.84 -24.78
CA SER A 15 26.29 22.12 -23.52
C SER A 15 24.99 21.89 -22.73
N SER A 16 24.07 22.86 -22.73
CA SER A 16 22.78 22.73 -22.05
C SER A 16 21.89 21.66 -22.68
N ILE A 17 21.96 21.48 -23.99
CA ILE A 17 21.18 20.47 -24.73
C ILE A 17 21.71 19.08 -24.38
N TYR A 18 23.03 18.88 -24.37
CA TYR A 18 23.62 17.59 -23.98
C TYR A 18 23.26 17.21 -22.54
N PHE A 19 23.29 18.19 -21.63
CA PHE A 19 22.85 17.99 -20.25
C PHE A 19 21.35 17.63 -20.16
N ALA A 20 20.48 18.38 -20.87
CA ALA A 20 19.05 18.13 -20.88
C ALA A 20 18.68 16.76 -21.46
N VAL A 21 19.38 16.30 -22.51
CA VAL A 21 19.19 14.97 -23.10
C VAL A 21 19.59 13.87 -22.10
N GLY A 22 20.71 14.03 -21.41
CA GLY A 22 21.14 13.09 -20.36
C GLY A 22 20.14 13.03 -19.21
N LEU A 23 19.64 14.19 -18.78
CA LEU A 23 18.60 14.28 -17.75
C LEU A 23 17.30 13.59 -18.19
N ALA A 24 16.84 13.83 -19.43
CA ALA A 24 15.66 13.19 -19.98
C ALA A 24 15.82 11.66 -20.06
N LEU A 25 16.99 11.17 -20.48
CA LEU A 25 17.30 9.74 -20.51
C LEU A 25 17.20 9.11 -19.11
N MET A 26 17.81 9.74 -18.10
CA MET A 26 17.78 9.24 -16.72
C MET A 26 16.35 9.21 -16.15
N LEU A 27 15.54 10.22 -16.45
CA LEU A 27 14.13 10.26 -16.04
C LEU A 27 13.31 9.16 -16.72
N ILE A 28 13.54 8.89 -18.01
CA ILE A 28 12.86 7.81 -18.74
C ILE A 28 13.22 6.45 -18.14
N VAL A 29 14.51 6.19 -17.89
CA VAL A 29 14.96 4.92 -17.28
C VAL A 29 14.38 4.74 -15.89
N THR A 30 14.42 5.79 -15.06
CA THR A 30 13.82 5.76 -13.71
C THR A 30 12.32 5.51 -13.77
N ASN A 31 11.61 6.20 -14.67
CA ASN A 31 10.19 5.99 -14.87
C ASN A 31 9.89 4.56 -15.33
N MET A 32 10.68 4.00 -16.24
CA MET A 32 10.53 2.63 -16.69
C MET A 32 10.78 1.63 -15.56
N ALA A 33 11.80 1.87 -14.72
CA ALA A 33 12.10 1.04 -13.56
C ALA A 33 10.99 1.06 -12.49
N ILE A 34 10.37 2.21 -12.24
CA ILE A 34 9.23 2.34 -11.32
C ILE A 34 7.99 1.63 -11.87
N ASN A 35 7.73 1.78 -13.17
CA ASN A 35 6.60 1.11 -13.83
C ASN A 35 6.85 -0.39 -14.05
N TYR A 36 8.10 -0.84 -13.96
CA TYR A 36 8.45 -2.24 -14.06
C TYR A 36 7.97 -2.99 -12.82
N LYS A 37 6.75 -3.51 -12.90
CA LYS A 37 6.18 -4.38 -11.88
C LYS A 37 6.94 -5.70 -11.84
N THR A 38 7.78 -5.88 -10.82
CA THR A 38 8.11 -7.21 -10.29
C THR A 38 6.88 -7.70 -9.54
N TYR A 39 5.99 -8.40 -10.24
CA TYR A 39 5.16 -9.37 -9.55
C TYR A 39 6.04 -10.58 -9.29
N ASP A 40 6.48 -10.76 -8.06
CA ASP A 40 6.93 -12.08 -7.61
C ASP A 40 5.68 -12.96 -7.52
N LYS A 41 5.34 -13.62 -8.63
CA LYS A 41 4.21 -14.56 -8.69
C LYS A 41 4.64 -16.00 -8.41
N SER A 42 5.83 -16.18 -7.83
CA SER A 42 6.36 -17.51 -7.54
C SER A 42 6.13 -17.90 -6.08
N ASP A 43 6.15 -16.94 -5.14
CA ASP A 43 6.14 -17.24 -3.70
C ASP A 43 4.80 -17.00 -2.98
N ILE A 44 3.76 -16.50 -3.68
CA ILE A 44 2.39 -16.36 -3.12
C ILE A 44 1.66 -17.73 -3.06
N ALA A 45 2.39 -18.85 -3.13
CA ALA A 45 1.86 -20.18 -2.87
C ALA A 45 2.20 -20.69 -1.45
N LEU A 46 3.13 -20.04 -0.75
CA LEU A 46 3.47 -20.37 0.65
C LEU A 46 2.72 -19.51 1.68
N ASP A 47 2.20 -18.35 1.26
CA ASP A 47 1.49 -17.38 2.13
C ASP A 47 -0.04 -17.50 2.06
N GLN A 48 -0.57 -18.50 1.34
CA GLN A 48 -1.94 -18.93 1.60
C GLN A 48 -1.91 -19.77 2.88
N LEU A 49 -1.72 -19.07 4.00
CA LEU A 49 -1.87 -19.59 5.35
C LEU A 49 -3.25 -20.28 5.39
N ASN A 50 -3.26 -21.61 5.52
CA ASN A 50 -4.47 -22.40 5.69
C ASN A 50 -5.09 -22.04 7.04
N LEU A 51 -5.81 -20.92 7.07
CA LEU A 51 -6.63 -20.49 8.20
C LEU A 51 -7.88 -21.37 8.34
N ASP A 52 -8.16 -22.24 7.36
CA ASP A 52 -9.28 -23.18 7.43
C ASP A 52 -9.13 -24.14 8.63
N ASP A 53 -7.90 -24.58 8.98
CA ASP A 53 -7.65 -25.46 10.13
C ASP A 53 -7.71 -24.72 11.49
N ASP A 54 -7.43 -23.40 11.53
CA ASP A 54 -7.47 -22.59 12.76
C ASP A 54 -8.89 -22.08 13.10
N LEU A 55 -9.84 -22.18 12.16
CA LEU A 55 -11.24 -21.75 12.36
C LEU A 55 -12.14 -22.87 12.90
N GLU A 56 -11.65 -24.11 12.99
CA GLU A 56 -12.36 -25.27 13.55
C GLU A 56 -12.10 -25.47 15.06
N GLU A 57 -11.78 -24.42 15.81
CA GLU A 57 -11.68 -24.50 17.27
C GLU A 57 -13.06 -24.78 17.89
N GLU A 58 -13.22 -25.95 18.52
CA GLU A 58 -14.45 -26.34 19.21
C GLU A 58 -14.73 -25.40 20.39
N ILE A 59 -15.62 -24.42 20.17
CA ILE A 59 -16.11 -23.56 21.25
C ILE A 59 -16.80 -24.43 22.31
N PRO A 60 -16.39 -24.38 23.59
CA PRO A 60 -17.04 -25.14 24.63
C PRO A 60 -18.50 -24.69 24.75
N ILE A 61 -19.44 -25.65 24.73
CA ILE A 61 -20.87 -25.40 24.95
C ILE A 61 -21.01 -24.78 26.35
N THR A 62 -21.17 -23.47 26.43
CA THR A 62 -21.49 -22.82 27.69
C THR A 62 -22.94 -23.16 28.02
N GLU A 63 -23.17 -23.85 29.14
CA GLU A 63 -24.51 -24.03 29.68
C GLU A 63 -25.07 -22.65 30.03
N GLN A 64 -25.86 -22.08 29.13
CA GLN A 64 -26.58 -20.85 29.37
C GLN A 64 -27.67 -21.14 30.41
N LEU A 65 -27.33 -21.01 31.69
CA LEU A 65 -28.29 -21.01 32.79
C LEU A 65 -29.28 -19.87 32.54
N VAL A 66 -30.41 -20.20 31.92
CA VAL A 66 -31.56 -19.29 31.80
C VAL A 66 -32.13 -19.13 33.20
N GLN A 67 -31.57 -18.22 33.99
CA GLN A 67 -32.26 -17.75 35.17
C GLN A 67 -33.54 -17.07 34.69
N PRO A 68 -34.73 -17.50 35.16
CA PRO A 68 -35.98 -16.89 34.75
C PRO A 68 -35.94 -15.39 35.13
N PRO A 69 -36.46 -14.50 34.27
CA PRO A 69 -36.41 -13.07 34.52
C PRO A 69 -37.09 -12.74 35.86
N PRO A 70 -36.52 -11.83 36.66
CA PRO A 70 -37.08 -11.48 37.97
C PRO A 70 -38.51 -10.94 37.82
N PRO A 71 -39.41 -11.26 38.77
CA PRO A 71 -40.82 -10.92 38.68
C PRO A 71 -41.03 -9.40 38.64
N PRO A 72 -42.01 -8.91 37.86
CA PRO A 72 -42.26 -7.48 37.70
C PRO A 72 -42.68 -6.81 39.03
N PRO A 73 -42.22 -5.60 39.31
CA PRO A 73 -42.56 -4.87 40.52
C PRO A 73 -44.06 -4.51 40.57
N PRO A 74 -44.67 -4.50 41.77
CA PRO A 74 -46.08 -4.21 41.94
C PRO A 74 -46.43 -2.77 41.51
N PRO A 75 -47.61 -2.55 40.92
CA PRO A 75 -48.04 -1.24 40.46
C PRO A 75 -48.12 -0.24 41.64
N PRO A 76 -47.65 1.01 41.46
CA PRO A 76 -47.84 2.06 42.46
C PRO A 76 -49.33 2.25 42.73
N ALA A 77 -49.70 2.33 44.03
CA ALA A 77 -51.06 2.70 44.41
C ALA A 77 -51.39 4.08 43.82
N ALA A 78 -52.54 4.17 43.16
CA ALA A 78 -53.03 5.42 42.60
C ALA A 78 -53.16 6.48 43.72
N PRO A 79 -52.71 7.73 43.52
CA PRO A 79 -52.94 8.80 44.47
C PRO A 79 -54.44 9.14 44.55
N GLU A 80 -54.97 9.24 45.77
CA GLU A 80 -56.18 10.04 46.06
C GLU A 80 -55.84 11.53 46.05
#